data_AF-A0A2E0PV65-F1
#
_entry.id   AF-A0A2E0PV65-F1
#
_cell.length_a   1.000
_cell.length_b   1.000
_cell.length_c   1.000
_cell.angle_alpha   90.00
_cell.angle_beta   90.00
_cell.angle_gamma   90.00
#
_symmetry.space_group_name_H-M   'P 1'
#
loop_
_entity.id
_entity.type
_entity.pdbx_description
1 polymer ?
#
loop_
_entity_poly.entity_id
_entity_poly.type
_entity_poly.pdbx_seq_one_letter_code
_entity_poly.pdbx_strand_id
1 'polypeptide(L)'
;MRSYQQQYLKEMGIDIWLVKDSPITINENVVGKSNGKESYIKEINKSIALDILAKQVADGQQSSLYKSRTQIVFSMGNPNADWLVVGEASDDQQGEAFIGCDGRLLNSMLLAMGLPRDQVFISNILKCNLQNNREPNPRDVLACQSYLRQQIDLIKPRIVLAMGSIAAQSILKLEMTISKMRSNRYQYPGSEIPVIVTYHPAYLLRMPGEKRKAWGDLKFAMQTYKAII
;
A
#
# COMPACT_ATOMS: atom_id res chain seq x y z
N MET A 1 1.57 11.13 12.33
CA MET A 1 3.02 11.15 12.05
C MET A 1 3.78 12.35 12.65
N ARG A 2 3.29 13.03 13.72
CA ARG A 2 3.94 14.24 14.27
C ARG A 2 4.88 14.02 15.48
N SER A 3 4.95 12.83 16.08
CA SER A 3 5.67 12.65 17.37
C SER A 3 7.18 12.43 17.23
N TYR A 4 7.63 11.56 16.32
CA TYR A 4 9.06 11.22 16.22
C TYR A 4 9.93 12.40 15.75
N GLN A 5 9.42 13.18 14.79
CA GLN A 5 10.14 14.35 14.28
C GLN A 5 10.37 15.42 15.37
N GLN A 6 9.39 15.63 16.25
CA GLN A 6 9.51 16.56 17.36
C GLN A 6 10.52 16.07 18.41
N GLN A 7 10.59 14.76 18.63
CA GLN A 7 11.55 14.16 19.55
C GLN A 7 13.00 14.31 19.06
N TYR A 8 13.27 14.04 17.78
CA TYR A 8 14.60 14.24 17.19
C TYR A 8 15.07 15.70 17.25
N LEU A 9 14.20 16.65 16.92
CA LEU A 9 14.53 18.07 16.94
C LEU A 9 14.86 18.57 18.36
N LYS A 10 14.17 18.03 19.38
CA LYS A 10 14.45 18.34 20.79
C LYS A 10 15.79 17.74 21.26
N GLU A 11 16.11 16.51 20.85
CA GLU A 11 17.41 15.87 21.14
C GLU A 11 18.57 16.60 20.48
N MET A 12 18.34 17.22 19.32
CA MET A 12 19.32 18.05 18.61
C MET A 12 19.48 19.46 19.17
N GLY A 13 18.74 19.84 20.22
CA GLY A 13 18.80 21.17 20.83
C GLY A 13 18.24 22.29 19.95
N ILE A 14 17.34 21.96 19.02
CA ILE A 14 16.72 22.93 18.11
C ILE A 14 15.39 23.39 18.70
N ASP A 15 15.30 24.68 19.05
CA ASP A 15 14.06 25.28 19.54
C ASP A 15 13.02 25.41 18.43
N ILE A 16 11.86 24.79 18.62
CA ILE A 16 10.74 24.84 17.67
C ILE A 16 9.71 25.86 18.17
N TRP A 17 9.56 26.96 17.44
CA TRP A 17 8.52 27.95 17.69
C TRP A 17 7.22 27.54 17.01
N LEU A 18 6.21 27.18 17.81
CA LEU A 18 4.86 26.92 17.31
C LEU A 18 4.01 28.19 17.49
N VAL A 19 3.33 28.60 16.42
CA VAL A 19 2.44 29.76 16.43
C VAL A 19 1.27 29.47 17.38
N LYS A 20 1.14 30.28 18.43
CA LYS A 20 0.07 30.20 19.42
C LYS A 20 -1.18 30.84 18.81
N ASP A 21 -2.20 30.02 18.53
CA ASP A 21 -3.54 30.39 18.07
C ASP A 21 -3.61 31.54 17.05
N SER A 22 -3.54 31.22 15.76
CA SER A 22 -4.03 32.15 14.73
C SER A 22 -5.41 31.69 14.26
N PRO A 23 -6.48 32.48 14.47
CA PRO A 23 -7.74 32.24 13.78
C PRO A 23 -7.47 32.32 12.28
N ILE A 24 -8.07 31.39 11.54
CA ILE A 24 -8.01 31.38 10.07
C ILE A 24 -8.63 32.69 9.60
N THR A 25 -7.78 33.67 9.27
CA THR A 25 -8.16 34.81 8.44
C THR A 25 -7.81 34.43 7.02
N ILE A 26 -8.83 34.09 6.25
CA ILE A 26 -8.72 33.88 4.81
C ILE A 26 -8.40 35.24 4.22
N ASN A 27 -7.13 35.51 3.98
CA ASN A 27 -6.70 36.72 3.29
C ASN A 27 -6.83 36.45 1.78
N GLU A 28 -7.89 36.96 1.16
CA GLU A 28 -8.23 36.79 -0.26
C GLU A 28 -7.26 37.49 -1.24
N ASN A 29 -6.22 38.16 -0.75
CA ASN A 29 -5.32 38.93 -1.60
C ASN A 29 -3.92 38.31 -1.72
N VAL A 30 -3.82 37.17 -2.42
CA VAL A 30 -2.59 36.82 -3.16
C VAL A 30 -2.99 36.15 -4.48
N VAL A 31 -3.35 36.99 -5.46
CA VAL A 31 -3.29 36.64 -6.88
C VAL A 31 -1.82 36.59 -7.27
N GLY A 32 -1.28 35.39 -7.49
CA GLY A 32 0.10 35.21 -7.94
C GLY A 32 0.59 33.75 -7.97
N LYS A 33 0.52 33.15 -9.17
CA LYS A 33 1.04 31.84 -9.65
C LYS A 33 0.36 30.56 -9.12
N SER A 34 -0.43 29.95 -10.01
CA SER A 34 -1.53 29.01 -9.76
C SER A 34 -1.20 27.52 -9.70
N ASN A 35 0.00 27.05 -10.05
CA ASN A 35 0.23 25.59 -10.13
C ASN A 35 0.57 24.91 -8.78
N GLY A 36 1.14 25.64 -7.81
CA GLY A 36 1.57 25.05 -6.54
C GLY A 36 0.44 24.80 -5.55
N LYS A 37 -0.49 25.74 -5.41
CA LYS A 37 -1.61 25.65 -4.44
C LYS A 37 -2.59 24.53 -4.77
N GLU A 38 -2.86 24.32 -6.06
CA GLU A 38 -3.86 23.33 -6.50
C GLU A 38 -3.36 21.88 -6.31
N SER A 39 -2.08 21.63 -6.58
CA SER A 39 -1.44 20.32 -6.29
C SER A 39 -1.48 20.00 -4.79
N TYR A 40 -1.10 20.96 -3.94
CA TYR A 40 -1.08 20.78 -2.49
C TYR A 40 -2.48 20.52 -1.90
N ILE A 41 -3.51 21.23 -2.38
CA ILE A 41 -4.91 20.98 -1.97
C ILE A 41 -5.36 19.57 -2.40
N LYS A 42 -4.99 19.13 -3.60
CA LYS A 42 -5.31 17.78 -4.09
C LYS A 42 -4.64 16.69 -3.25
N GLU A 43 -3.40 16.88 -2.83
CA GLU A 43 -2.68 15.96 -1.95
C GLU A 43 -3.33 15.88 -0.56
N ILE A 44 -3.70 17.02 0.03
CA ILE A 44 -4.41 17.07 1.30
C ILE A 44 -5.75 16.34 1.20
N ASN A 45 -6.53 16.60 0.16
CA ASN A 45 -7.83 15.95 -0.05
C ASN A 45 -7.67 14.43 -0.19
N LYS A 46 -6.62 13.96 -0.88
CA LYS A 46 -6.33 12.53 -1.00
C LYS A 46 -5.97 11.92 0.36
N SER A 47 -5.12 12.57 1.13
CA SER A 47 -4.75 12.11 2.48
C SER A 47 -5.98 12.01 3.38
N ILE A 48 -6.83 13.05 3.39
CA ILE A 48 -8.08 13.06 4.17
C ILE A 48 -9.01 11.93 3.74
N ALA A 49 -9.16 11.71 2.43
CA ALA A 49 -9.99 10.63 1.92
C ALA A 49 -9.49 9.24 2.34
N LEU A 50 -8.16 9.03 2.33
CA LEU A 50 -7.56 7.79 2.84
C LEU A 50 -7.75 7.62 4.34
N ASP A 51 -7.68 8.70 5.12
CA ASP A 51 -7.95 8.66 6.57
C ASP A 51 -9.41 8.32 6.86
N ILE A 52 -10.36 8.87 6.09
CA ILE A 52 -11.78 8.51 6.19
C ILE A 52 -11.98 7.03 5.86
N LEU A 53 -11.34 6.54 4.79
CA LEU A 53 -11.41 5.14 4.40
C LEU A 53 -10.82 4.23 5.47
N ALA A 54 -9.70 4.61 6.10
CA ALA A 54 -9.10 3.87 7.20
C ALA A 54 -10.06 3.76 8.40
N LYS A 55 -10.78 4.84 8.75
CA LYS A 55 -11.83 4.80 9.78
C LYS A 55 -12.97 3.86 9.42
N GLN A 56 -13.45 3.90 8.16
CA GLN A 56 -14.49 2.98 7.69
C GLN A 56 -14.06 1.50 7.78
N VAL A 57 -12.78 1.20 7.55
CA VAL A 57 -12.23 -0.15 7.73
C VAL A 57 -12.13 -0.53 9.21
N ALA A 58 -11.77 0.43 10.07
CA ALA A 58 -11.66 0.24 11.52
C ALA A 58 -13.03 0.02 12.18
N ASP A 59 -14.08 0.64 11.67
CA ASP A 59 -15.45 0.48 12.16
C ASP A 59 -16.20 -0.65 11.45
N GLY A 60 -15.70 -1.07 10.28
CA GLY A 60 -16.32 -2.08 9.42
C GLY A 60 -16.38 -3.47 10.06
N GLN A 61 -17.57 -4.07 10.03
CA GLN A 61 -17.85 -5.43 10.53
C GLN A 61 -18.14 -6.43 9.40
N GLN A 62 -17.82 -6.07 8.16
CA GLN A 62 -18.19 -6.84 6.96
C GLN A 62 -17.41 -8.16 6.82
N SER A 63 -16.20 -8.25 7.37
CA SER A 63 -15.41 -9.49 7.40
C SER A 63 -15.46 -10.11 8.79
N SER A 64 -15.62 -11.43 8.88
CA SER A 64 -15.60 -12.17 10.15
C SER A 64 -14.35 -11.92 11.00
N LEU A 65 -13.26 -11.46 10.38
CA LEU A 65 -11.98 -11.14 11.01
C LEU A 65 -12.06 -9.92 11.95
N TYR A 66 -13.10 -9.08 11.87
CA TYR A 66 -13.25 -7.92 12.76
C TYR A 66 -13.32 -8.33 14.25
N LYS A 67 -13.82 -9.54 14.54
CA LYS A 67 -13.99 -10.05 15.91
C LYS A 67 -12.69 -10.45 16.58
N SER A 68 -11.69 -10.80 15.79
CA SER A 68 -10.44 -11.40 16.25
C SER A 68 -9.22 -10.50 16.05
N ARG A 69 -9.39 -9.33 15.43
CA ARG A 69 -8.32 -8.38 15.20
C ARG A 69 -7.99 -7.60 16.46
N THR A 70 -6.72 -7.31 16.66
CA THR A 70 -6.22 -6.35 17.65
C THR A 70 -6.37 -4.92 17.10
N GLN A 71 -6.02 -4.73 15.83
CA GLN A 71 -6.23 -3.49 15.07
C GLN A 71 -6.24 -3.79 13.57
N ILE A 72 -6.50 -2.78 12.75
CA ILE A 72 -6.49 -2.95 11.30
C ILE A 72 -5.09 -2.77 10.74
N VAL A 73 -4.81 -3.49 9.65
CA VAL A 73 -3.64 -3.28 8.80
C VAL A 73 -4.14 -2.65 7.50
N PHE A 74 -4.19 -1.32 7.47
CA PHE A 74 -4.83 -0.59 6.38
C PHE A 74 -3.95 -0.51 5.13
N SER A 75 -2.86 0.25 5.24
CA SER A 75 -1.85 0.50 4.21
C SER A 75 -0.76 1.41 4.76
N MET A 76 0.36 1.51 4.04
CA MET A 76 1.46 2.44 4.34
C MET A 76 2.03 3.05 3.06
N GLY A 77 2.83 4.10 3.23
CA GLY A 77 3.64 4.68 2.16
C GLY A 77 3.00 5.91 1.53
N ASN A 78 3.47 6.30 0.35
CA ASN A 78 3.10 7.58 -0.27
C ASN A 78 1.74 7.48 -1.00
N PRO A 79 0.73 8.29 -0.63
CA PRO A 79 -0.56 8.36 -1.33
C PRO A 79 -0.48 8.76 -2.81
N ASN A 80 0.65 9.34 -3.23
CA ASN A 80 0.95 9.74 -4.61
C ASN A 80 1.96 8.80 -5.28
N ALA A 81 2.19 7.62 -4.71
CA ALA A 81 3.09 6.64 -5.30
C ALA A 81 2.58 6.16 -6.66
N ASP A 82 3.51 6.07 -7.61
CA ASP A 82 3.26 5.42 -8.90
C ASP A 82 3.13 3.89 -8.75
N TRP A 83 3.72 3.33 -7.70
CA TRP A 83 3.76 1.89 -7.44
C TRP A 83 2.85 1.52 -6.28
N LEU A 84 1.88 0.65 -6.55
CA LEU A 84 1.09 -0.02 -5.53
C LEU A 84 1.56 -1.47 -5.37
N VAL A 85 1.99 -1.84 -4.18
CA VAL A 85 2.32 -3.22 -3.81
C VAL A 85 1.17 -3.79 -3.01
N VAL A 86 0.66 -4.96 -3.41
CA VAL A 86 -0.46 -5.62 -2.73
C VAL A 86 -0.07 -7.02 -2.27
N GLY A 87 -0.10 -7.22 -0.96
CA GLY A 87 0.03 -8.53 -0.30
C GLY A 87 -1.31 -9.17 0.04
N GLU A 88 -1.24 -10.29 0.77
CA GLU A 88 -2.41 -11.03 1.21
C GLU A 88 -2.96 -10.52 2.54
N ALA A 89 -2.19 -10.69 3.61
CA ALA A 89 -2.50 -10.32 4.98
C ALA A 89 -1.20 -10.01 5.73
N SER A 90 -1.30 -9.37 6.89
CA SER A 90 -0.16 -9.17 7.79
C SER A 90 -0.61 -9.31 9.24
N ASP A 91 0.37 -9.49 10.12
CA ASP A 91 0.16 -9.37 11.56
C ASP A 91 -0.39 -7.98 11.90
N ASP A 92 -1.36 -7.95 12.81
CA ASP A 92 -2.02 -6.74 13.27
C ASP A 92 -1.43 -6.18 14.55
N GLN A 93 -0.42 -6.80 15.18
CA GLN A 93 0.17 -6.28 16.43
C GLN A 93 0.64 -4.83 16.36
N GLN A 94 1.12 -4.38 15.19
CA GLN A 94 1.60 -3.01 14.97
C GLN A 94 0.72 -2.20 14.00
N GLY A 95 -0.31 -2.82 13.42
CA GLY A 95 -1.24 -2.14 12.51
C GLY A 95 -0.65 -1.75 11.15
N GLU A 96 0.57 -2.18 10.85
CA GLU A 96 1.24 -1.89 9.58
C GLU A 96 1.55 -3.15 8.77
N ALA A 97 1.49 -3.02 7.44
CA ALA A 97 1.71 -4.14 6.53
C ALA A 97 3.21 -4.44 6.43
N PHE A 98 3.59 -5.72 6.32
CA PHE A 98 4.97 -6.12 6.01
C PHE A 98 6.03 -5.55 6.98
N ILE A 99 5.92 -5.83 8.29
CA ILE A 99 6.89 -5.42 9.33
C ILE A 99 7.81 -6.59 9.76
N GLY A 100 7.40 -7.84 9.51
CA GLY A 100 8.13 -9.05 9.89
C GLY A 100 9.34 -9.40 9.01
N CYS A 101 9.75 -10.67 9.06
CA CYS A 101 10.82 -11.20 8.20
C CYS A 101 10.51 -11.04 6.71
N ASP A 102 9.24 -11.26 6.35
CA ASP A 102 8.70 -11.06 5.01
C ASP A 102 8.72 -9.58 4.60
N GLY A 103 8.47 -8.68 5.55
CA GLY A 103 8.62 -7.24 5.40
C GLY A 103 10.05 -6.77 5.14
N ARG A 104 11.02 -7.32 5.87
CA ARG A 104 12.44 -7.05 5.61
C ARG A 104 12.87 -7.54 4.23
N LEU A 105 12.36 -8.69 3.79
CA LEU A 105 12.61 -9.18 2.44
C LEU A 105 11.96 -8.28 1.39
N LEU A 106 10.71 -7.83 1.60
CA LEU A 106 10.06 -6.86 0.72
C LEU A 106 10.89 -5.58 0.60
N ASN A 107 11.38 -5.04 1.71
CA ASN A 107 12.25 -3.85 1.69
C ASN A 107 13.50 -4.07 0.84
N SER A 108 14.14 -5.23 0.99
CA SER A 108 15.32 -5.59 0.19
C SER A 108 14.99 -5.70 -1.31
N MET A 109 13.81 -6.25 -1.64
CA MET A 109 13.32 -6.34 -3.02
C MET A 109 13.05 -4.96 -3.63
N LEU A 110 12.37 -4.07 -2.90
CA LEU A 110 12.08 -2.71 -3.33
C LEU A 110 13.36 -1.90 -3.52
N LEU A 111 14.30 -1.96 -2.57
CA LEU A 111 15.60 -1.30 -2.69
C LEU A 111 16.38 -1.79 -3.91
N ALA A 112 16.36 -3.10 -4.20
CA ALA A 112 16.98 -3.65 -5.40
C ALA A 112 16.33 -3.17 -6.71
N MET A 113 15.06 -2.75 -6.66
CA MET A 113 14.37 -2.09 -7.77
C MET A 113 14.67 -0.60 -7.87
N GLY A 114 15.44 -0.03 -6.93
CA GLY A 114 15.66 1.41 -6.81
C GLY A 114 14.46 2.16 -6.27
N LEU A 115 13.54 1.47 -5.57
CA LEU A 115 12.34 2.04 -4.98
C LEU A 115 12.47 2.05 -3.45
N PRO A 116 12.71 3.22 -2.83
CA PRO A 116 12.57 3.39 -1.39
C PRO A 116 11.15 3.05 -0.91
N ARG A 117 11.04 2.47 0.30
CA ARG A 117 9.74 2.02 0.84
C ARG A 117 8.73 3.17 1.00
N ASP A 118 9.21 4.37 1.29
CA ASP A 118 8.40 5.58 1.43
C ASP A 118 7.91 6.16 0.09
N GLN A 119 8.43 5.70 -1.06
CA GLN A 119 7.99 6.13 -2.39
C GLN A 119 6.94 5.21 -3.01
N VAL A 120 6.68 4.05 -2.40
CA VAL A 120 5.65 3.10 -2.83
C VAL A 120 4.46 3.18 -1.90
N PHE A 121 3.29 2.76 -2.38
CA PHE A 121 2.14 2.50 -1.51
C PHE A 121 2.01 1.00 -1.31
N ILE A 122 1.94 0.55 -0.06
CA ILE A 122 1.88 -0.86 0.30
C ILE A 122 0.55 -1.13 0.98
N SER A 123 -0.15 -2.15 0.52
CA SER A 123 -1.45 -2.54 1.02
C SER A 123 -1.59 -4.06 1.02
N ASN A 124 -2.63 -4.57 1.67
CA ASN A 124 -3.01 -5.98 1.65
C ASN A 124 -4.45 -6.13 1.15
N ILE A 125 -4.77 -7.31 0.63
CA ILE A 125 -6.16 -7.69 0.37
C ILE A 125 -6.95 -7.66 1.67
N LEU A 126 -6.49 -8.41 2.68
CA LEU A 126 -7.13 -8.47 3.99
C LEU A 126 -6.59 -7.34 4.87
N LYS A 127 -7.51 -6.63 5.51
CA LYS A 127 -7.19 -5.52 6.43
C LYS A 127 -7.05 -5.95 7.88
N CYS A 128 -7.10 -7.25 8.13
CA CYS A 128 -7.08 -7.87 9.45
C CYS A 128 -6.18 -9.11 9.40
N ASN A 129 -5.64 -9.48 10.55
CA ASN A 129 -4.82 -10.67 10.69
C ASN A 129 -5.65 -11.96 10.55
N LEU A 130 -5.05 -12.99 9.96
CA LEU A 130 -5.60 -14.34 9.90
C LEU A 130 -5.07 -15.15 11.08
N GLN A 131 -5.90 -15.33 12.12
CA GLN A 131 -5.52 -16.16 13.25
C GLN A 131 -5.09 -17.57 12.80
N ASN A 132 -3.99 -18.06 13.36
CA ASN A 132 -3.38 -19.35 13.07
C ASN A 132 -2.93 -19.54 11.60
N ASN A 133 -2.73 -18.45 10.84
CA ASN A 133 -2.34 -18.51 9.42
C ASN A 133 -3.27 -19.39 8.57
N ARG A 134 -4.56 -19.45 8.95
CA ARG A 134 -5.58 -20.17 8.19
C ARG A 134 -5.75 -19.55 6.80
N GLU A 135 -6.20 -20.33 5.83
CA GLU A 135 -6.57 -19.78 4.53
C GLU A 135 -7.75 -18.80 4.67
N PRO A 136 -7.72 -17.67 3.95
CA PRO A 136 -8.79 -16.69 4.04
C PRO A 136 -10.08 -17.18 3.39
N ASN A 137 -11.19 -16.88 4.04
CA ASN A 137 -12.50 -17.18 3.48
C ASN A 137 -12.78 -16.25 2.29
N PRO A 138 -13.30 -16.76 1.15
CA PRO A 138 -13.69 -15.93 0.01
C PRO A 138 -14.60 -14.74 0.37
N ARG A 139 -15.47 -14.88 1.38
CA ARG A 139 -16.32 -13.78 1.88
C ARG A 139 -15.50 -12.66 2.52
N ASP A 140 -14.47 -13.01 3.30
CA ASP A 140 -13.59 -12.03 3.94
C ASP A 140 -12.77 -11.29 2.88
N VAL A 141 -12.26 -12.02 1.88
CA VAL A 141 -11.56 -11.45 0.72
C VAL A 141 -12.45 -10.47 -0.03
N LEU A 142 -13.68 -10.87 -0.37
CA LEU A 142 -14.62 -10.04 -1.11
C LEU A 142 -14.99 -8.75 -0.36
N ALA A 143 -15.23 -8.86 0.96
CA ALA A 143 -15.49 -7.70 1.81
C ALA A 143 -14.33 -6.71 1.77
N CYS A 144 -13.10 -7.19 1.98
CA CYS A 144 -11.93 -6.32 2.02
C CYS A 144 -11.47 -5.81 0.63
N GLN A 145 -11.83 -6.53 -0.45
CA GLN A 145 -11.54 -6.11 -1.82
C GLN A 145 -12.18 -4.76 -2.17
N SER A 146 -13.36 -4.48 -1.62
CA SER A 146 -14.05 -3.20 -1.82
C SER A 146 -13.22 -2.00 -1.31
N TYR A 147 -12.53 -2.15 -0.19
CA TYR A 147 -11.64 -1.13 0.35
C TYR A 147 -10.36 -0.98 -0.48
N LEU A 148 -9.78 -2.09 -0.96
CA LEU A 148 -8.62 -2.01 -1.84
C LEU A 148 -8.96 -1.28 -3.16
N ARG A 149 -10.14 -1.52 -3.72
CA ARG A 149 -10.60 -0.79 -4.91
C ARG A 149 -10.67 0.71 -4.65
N GLN A 150 -11.26 1.13 -3.53
CA GLN A 150 -11.29 2.54 -3.15
C GLN A 150 -9.88 3.12 -2.95
N GLN A 151 -8.95 2.36 -2.36
CA GLN A 151 -7.54 2.77 -2.27
C GLN A 151 -6.94 2.99 -3.68
N ILE A 152 -7.14 2.07 -4.62
CA ILE A 152 -6.66 2.20 -6.00
C ILE A 152 -7.27 3.43 -6.68
N ASP A 153 -8.58 3.66 -6.53
CA ASP A 153 -9.30 4.79 -7.13
C ASP A 153 -8.82 6.15 -6.59
N LEU A 154 -8.43 6.19 -5.31
CA LEU A 154 -7.85 7.37 -4.67
C LEU A 154 -6.40 7.61 -5.08
N ILE A 155 -5.57 6.57 -5.05
CA ILE A 155 -4.12 6.67 -5.28
C ILE A 155 -3.83 6.88 -6.77
N LYS A 156 -4.55 6.13 -7.63
CA LYS A 156 -4.34 6.04 -9.07
C LYS A 156 -2.89 5.68 -9.42
N PRO A 157 -2.39 4.52 -8.96
CA PRO A 157 -1.01 4.11 -9.26
C PRO A 157 -0.83 3.88 -10.76
N ARG A 158 0.40 4.05 -11.25
CA ARG A 158 0.77 3.71 -12.63
C ARG A 158 0.98 2.22 -12.81
N ILE A 159 1.31 1.47 -11.75
CA ILE A 159 1.53 0.02 -11.81
C ILE A 159 1.16 -0.64 -10.48
N VAL A 160 0.64 -1.87 -10.55
CA VAL A 160 0.37 -2.71 -9.38
C VAL A 160 1.28 -3.94 -9.39
N LEU A 161 1.96 -4.20 -8.28
CA LEU A 161 2.70 -5.43 -8.02
C LEU A 161 1.89 -6.29 -7.03
N ALA A 162 1.27 -7.36 -7.54
CA ALA A 162 0.53 -8.32 -6.73
C ALA A 162 1.45 -9.44 -6.24
N MET A 163 1.56 -9.60 -4.92
CA MET A 163 2.46 -10.56 -4.29
C MET A 163 1.66 -11.73 -3.70
N GLY A 164 1.82 -12.92 -4.26
CA GLY A 164 1.12 -14.12 -3.81
C GLY A 164 -0.15 -14.44 -4.61
N SER A 165 -0.63 -15.67 -4.49
CA SER A 165 -1.78 -16.18 -5.24
C SER A 165 -3.05 -15.44 -4.88
N ILE A 166 -3.33 -15.26 -3.59
CA ILE A 166 -4.57 -14.63 -3.12
C ILE A 166 -4.65 -13.17 -3.56
N ALA A 167 -3.55 -12.41 -3.45
CA ALA A 167 -3.47 -11.05 -3.98
C ALA A 167 -3.74 -11.02 -5.49
N ALA A 168 -3.04 -11.84 -6.27
CA ALA A 168 -3.17 -11.86 -7.72
C ALA A 168 -4.57 -12.28 -8.19
N GLN A 169 -5.11 -13.37 -7.65
CA GLN A 169 -6.42 -13.90 -8.00
C GLN A 169 -7.53 -12.92 -7.66
N SER A 170 -7.45 -12.29 -6.48
CA SER A 170 -8.43 -11.30 -6.03
C SER A 170 -8.41 -10.06 -6.93
N ILE A 171 -7.23 -9.49 -7.19
CA ILE A 171 -7.09 -8.27 -8.00
C ILE A 171 -7.55 -8.51 -9.45
N LEU A 172 -7.15 -9.63 -10.04
CA LEU A 172 -7.39 -9.93 -11.46
C LEU A 172 -8.72 -10.66 -11.71
N LYS A 173 -9.38 -11.15 -10.66
CA LYS A 173 -10.58 -12.00 -10.75
C LYS A 173 -10.36 -13.24 -11.62
N LEU A 174 -9.21 -13.90 -11.42
CA LEU A 174 -8.81 -15.09 -12.16
C LEU A 174 -8.57 -16.25 -11.19
N GLU A 175 -9.02 -17.44 -11.57
CA GLU A 175 -8.75 -18.68 -10.82
C GLU A 175 -7.58 -19.45 -11.47
N MET A 176 -6.38 -18.90 -11.31
CA MET A 176 -5.15 -19.48 -11.87
C MET A 176 -4.09 -19.68 -10.80
N THR A 177 -3.23 -20.69 -10.97
CA THR A 177 -2.09 -20.88 -10.07
C THR A 177 -1.07 -19.77 -10.27
N ILE A 178 -0.39 -19.37 -9.20
CA ILE A 178 0.64 -18.32 -9.25
C ILE A 178 1.72 -18.58 -10.31
N SER A 179 2.08 -19.85 -10.53
CA SER A 179 3.08 -20.23 -11.53
C SER A 179 2.64 -19.91 -12.96
N LYS A 180 1.34 -19.95 -13.26
CA LYS A 180 0.79 -19.57 -14.57
C LYS A 180 0.59 -18.06 -14.70
N MET A 181 0.37 -17.37 -13.58
CA MET A 181 0.14 -15.93 -13.58
C MET A 181 1.43 -15.11 -13.70
N ARG A 182 2.52 -15.56 -13.06
CA ARG A 182 3.82 -14.89 -13.15
C ARG A 182 4.34 -14.81 -14.58
N SER A 183 5.28 -13.89 -14.82
CA SER A 183 5.86 -13.60 -16.15
C SER A 183 4.88 -13.07 -17.20
N ASN A 184 3.64 -12.72 -16.83
CA ASN A 184 2.66 -12.11 -17.72
C ASN A 184 2.33 -10.69 -17.26
N ARG A 185 1.94 -9.84 -18.22
CA ARG A 185 1.37 -8.52 -17.94
C ARG A 185 -0.15 -8.63 -18.00
N TYR A 186 -0.80 -8.18 -16.94
CA TYR A 186 -2.25 -8.05 -16.88
C TYR A 186 -2.65 -6.58 -16.78
N GLN A 187 -3.95 -6.32 -16.84
CA GLN A 187 -4.55 -5.03 -16.56
C GLN A 187 -5.49 -5.15 -15.37
N TYR A 188 -5.50 -4.14 -14.52
CA TYR A 188 -6.45 -4.06 -13.42
C TYR A 188 -7.86 -3.89 -13.99
N PRO A 189 -8.84 -4.73 -13.59
CA PRO A 189 -10.16 -4.73 -14.23
C PRO A 189 -10.83 -3.35 -14.29
N GLY A 190 -11.19 -2.91 -15.50
CA GLY A 190 -11.83 -1.61 -15.71
C GLY A 190 -10.87 -0.41 -15.73
N SER A 191 -9.56 -0.64 -15.83
CA SER A 191 -8.54 0.42 -15.98
C SER A 191 -7.39 -0.03 -16.87
N GLU A 192 -6.53 0.90 -17.29
CA GLU A 192 -5.31 0.59 -18.05
C GLU A 192 -4.11 0.25 -17.16
N ILE A 193 -4.28 0.26 -15.84
CA ILE A 193 -3.19 0.08 -14.89
C ILE A 193 -2.61 -1.33 -15.04
N PRO A 194 -1.33 -1.49 -15.43
CA PRO A 194 -0.70 -2.79 -15.51
C PRO A 194 -0.59 -3.45 -14.13
N VAL A 195 -0.85 -4.75 -14.09
CA VAL A 195 -0.68 -5.60 -12.91
C VAL A 195 0.35 -6.66 -13.22
N ILE A 196 1.41 -6.72 -12.41
CA ILE A 196 2.44 -7.75 -12.47
C ILE A 196 2.34 -8.63 -11.24
N VAL A 197 2.48 -9.93 -11.43
CA VAL A 197 2.35 -10.93 -10.37
C VAL A 197 3.72 -11.48 -10.01
N THR A 198 4.00 -11.59 -8.71
CA THR A 198 5.21 -12.26 -8.19
C THR A 198 4.90 -13.07 -6.93
N TYR A 199 5.89 -13.83 -6.45
CA TYR A 199 5.78 -14.60 -5.22
C TYR A 199 5.68 -13.70 -3.98
N HIS A 200 4.92 -14.15 -2.98
CA HIS A 200 4.88 -13.48 -1.68
C HIS A 200 6.24 -13.63 -0.96
N PRO A 201 6.74 -12.59 -0.26
CA PRO A 201 8.03 -12.68 0.45
C PRO A 201 8.08 -13.82 1.47
N ALA A 202 6.99 -14.07 2.20
CA ALA A 202 6.90 -15.21 3.12
C ALA A 202 7.09 -16.58 2.42
N TYR A 203 6.62 -16.72 1.17
CA TYR A 203 6.89 -17.92 0.38
C TYR A 203 8.37 -18.04 0.00
N LEU A 204 9.01 -16.93 -0.39
CA LEU A 204 10.43 -16.89 -0.75
C LEU A 204 11.38 -17.14 0.43
N LEU A 205 10.94 -16.86 1.66
CA LEU A 205 11.67 -17.22 2.87
C LEU A 205 11.66 -18.74 3.09
N ARG A 206 10.52 -19.40 2.83
CA ARG A 206 10.39 -20.87 2.92
C ARG A 206 11.05 -21.59 1.74
N MET A 207 11.02 -20.98 0.55
CA MET A 207 11.55 -21.54 -0.70
C MET A 207 12.61 -20.61 -1.33
N PRO A 208 13.83 -20.51 -0.76
CA PRO A 208 14.85 -19.58 -1.26
C PRO A 208 15.25 -19.79 -2.74
N GLY A 209 15.13 -21.02 -3.26
CA GLY A 209 15.43 -21.34 -4.67
C GLY A 209 14.55 -20.61 -5.69
N GLU A 210 13.40 -20.09 -5.25
CA GLU A 210 12.45 -19.35 -6.09
C GLU A 210 12.76 -17.85 -6.20
N LYS A 211 13.71 -17.32 -5.40
CA LYS A 211 14.09 -15.90 -5.41
C LYS A 211 14.56 -15.41 -6.78
N ARG A 212 15.23 -16.27 -7.56
CA ARG A 212 15.66 -15.95 -8.93
C ARG A 212 14.47 -15.69 -9.85
N LYS A 213 13.41 -16.49 -9.71
CA LYS A 213 12.19 -16.32 -10.51
C LYS A 213 11.48 -15.02 -10.11
N ALA A 214 11.35 -14.76 -8.80
CA ALA A 214 10.80 -13.51 -8.29
C ALA A 214 11.58 -12.29 -8.82
N TRP A 215 12.91 -12.34 -8.83
CA TRP A 215 13.73 -11.27 -9.42
C TRP A 215 13.45 -11.04 -10.91
N GLY A 216 13.17 -12.11 -11.66
CA GLY A 216 12.70 -12.02 -13.04
C GLY A 216 11.42 -11.19 -13.17
N ASP A 217 10.44 -11.42 -12.29
CA ASP A 217 9.19 -10.65 -12.29
C ASP A 217 9.42 -9.19 -11.91
N LEU A 218 10.28 -8.91 -10.93
CA LEU A 218 10.56 -7.53 -10.52
C LEU A 218 11.22 -6.74 -11.65
N LYS A 219 12.16 -7.35 -12.38
CA LYS A 219 12.74 -6.75 -13.59
C LYS A 219 11.69 -6.49 -14.65
N PHE A 220 10.79 -7.45 -14.88
CA PHE A 220 9.69 -7.29 -15.82
C PHE A 220 8.72 -6.17 -15.40
N ALA A 221 8.43 -6.04 -14.12
CA ALA A 221 7.64 -4.93 -13.58
C ALA A 221 8.33 -3.58 -13.82
N MET A 222 9.63 -3.48 -13.54
CA MET A 222 10.39 -2.25 -13.80
C MET A 222 10.42 -1.88 -15.28
N GLN A 223 10.57 -2.85 -16.17
CA GLN A 223 10.49 -2.64 -17.62
C GLN A 223 9.09 -2.15 -18.04
N THR A 224 8.05 -2.76 -17.48
CA THR A 224 6.65 -2.38 -17.75
C THR A 224 6.39 -0.95 -17.30
N TYR A 225 6.85 -0.55 -16.11
CA TYR A 225 6.75 0.81 -15.60
C TYR A 225 7.52 1.81 -16.47
N LYS A 226 8.75 1.48 -16.88
CA LYS A 226 9.55 2.34 -17.77
C LYS A 226 8.91 2.57 -19.14
N ALA A 227 8.09 1.64 -19.62
CA ALA A 227 7.43 1.76 -20.91
C ALA A 227 6.19 2.68 -20.89
N ILE A 228 5.73 3.11 -19.70
CA ILE A 228 4.53 3.95 -19.53
C ILE A 228 4.83 5.33 -18.92
N ILE A 229 6.10 5.66 -18.67
CA ILE A 229 6.55 6.98 -18.21
C ILE A 229 7.29 7.70 -19.33
#